data_AF-A0A2M8KHY0-F1
#
_entry.id   AF-A0A2M8KHY0-F1
#
_cell.length_a   1.000
_cell.length_b   1.000
_cell.length_c   1.000
_cell.angle_alpha   90.00
_cell.angle_beta   90.00
_cell.angle_gamma   90.00
#
_symmetry.space_group_name_H-M   'P 1'
#
loop_
_entity.id
_entity.type
_entity.pdbx_description
1 polymer ?
#
loop_
_entity_poly.entity_id
_entity_poly.type
_entity_poly.pdbx_seq_one_letter_code
_entity_poly.pdbx_strand_id
1 'polypeptide(L)'
;EDTDFSRYGHLYPDPYTYHFEKEEYLQSVAGTDNVGYNWFLEKYGYPVSFKNKMLRYWHVIKFYPKEIVKLIVSGGPLILLFLIAGLVYLYRKRKSLFAFFLIWGIVWYALLISFKSANWDHFLEIGFLITLLTALGATWLINFILRSFLKERTKYLIIGIFLLSLIGHFVLANKWMLHEEYNTSQIALFREMAGTINQNHLDKQNDVVAIDVHPTFQGLNYYTDISLIYFNPATIRKLLDQNNLSWAFEQFGVTKIIGFDDNLTEEIVRQTGIKSLE
;
A
#
# COMPACT_ATOMS: atom_id res chain seq x y z
N GLU A 1 -23.41 -0.20 16.41
CA GLU A 1 -22.08 0.42 16.35
C GLU A 1 -21.25 -0.39 15.40
N ASP A 2 -20.66 0.23 14.38
CA ASP A 2 -19.84 -0.49 13.40
C ASP A 2 -18.45 -0.70 14.03
N THR A 3 -18.23 -1.88 14.60
CA THR A 3 -16.98 -2.36 15.21
C THR A 3 -16.16 -3.17 14.19
N ASP A 4 -16.25 -2.80 12.92
CA ASP A 4 -15.48 -3.45 11.86
C ASP A 4 -13.98 -3.23 12.07
N PHE A 5 -13.18 -4.25 11.74
CA PHE A 5 -11.72 -4.20 11.72
C PHE A 5 -11.22 -2.99 10.93
N SER A 6 -11.95 -2.61 9.88
CA SER A 6 -11.67 -1.43 9.06
C SER A 6 -11.72 -0.10 9.84
N ARG A 7 -12.37 -0.05 11.01
CA ARG A 7 -12.41 1.13 11.88
C ARG A 7 -11.26 1.19 12.86
N TYR A 8 -10.94 0.08 13.51
CA TYR A 8 -9.87 0.08 14.51
C TYR A 8 -8.48 -0.04 13.85
N GLY A 9 -8.31 -0.94 12.89
CA GLY A 9 -6.99 -1.31 12.35
C GLY A 9 -6.36 -0.30 11.39
N HIS A 10 -7.07 0.78 11.05
CA HIS A 10 -6.56 1.83 10.17
C HIS A 10 -6.34 3.18 10.87
N LEU A 11 -7.05 3.43 11.98
CA LEU A 11 -6.95 4.69 12.71
C LEU A 11 -6.11 4.55 13.96
N TYR A 12 -6.25 3.44 14.70
CA TYR A 12 -5.56 3.24 15.97
C TYR A 12 -4.36 2.31 15.78
N PRO A 13 -3.27 2.52 16.55
CA PRO A 13 -2.05 1.76 16.40
C PRO A 13 -2.17 0.35 16.95
N ASP A 14 -3.12 0.06 17.86
CA ASP A 14 -3.39 -1.27 18.41
C ASP A 14 -4.77 -1.30 19.11
N PRO A 15 -5.27 -2.49 19.50
CA PRO A 15 -6.54 -2.62 20.23
C PRO A 15 -6.52 -1.92 21.60
N TYR A 16 -5.39 -1.89 22.31
CA TYR A 16 -5.28 -1.21 23.61
C TYR A 16 -5.64 0.28 23.49
N THR A 17 -5.00 0.96 22.54
CA THR A 17 -5.22 2.39 22.30
C THR A 17 -6.68 2.66 21.93
N TYR A 18 -7.31 1.77 21.15
CA TYR A 18 -8.72 1.91 20.78
C TYR A 18 -9.67 1.74 21.97
N HIS A 19 -9.40 0.82 22.89
CA HIS A 19 -10.29 0.51 24.00
C HIS A 19 -10.12 1.41 25.22
N PHE A 20 -8.90 1.90 25.48
CA PHE A 20 -8.56 2.57 26.75
C PHE A 20 -8.10 4.01 26.60
N GLU A 21 -7.61 4.42 25.43
CA GLU A 21 -6.99 5.75 25.23
C GLU A 21 -7.50 6.46 23.97
N LYS A 22 -8.69 6.07 23.54
CA LYS A 22 -9.26 6.48 22.26
C LYS A 22 -9.28 8.00 22.09
N GLU A 23 -9.83 8.71 23.06
CA GLU A 23 -10.00 10.16 23.00
C GLU A 23 -8.65 10.90 23.01
N GLU A 24 -7.70 10.47 23.86
CA GLU A 24 -6.37 11.06 23.93
C GLU A 24 -5.61 10.83 22.62
N TYR A 25 -5.66 9.60 22.08
CA TYR A 25 -5.03 9.29 20.81
C TYR A 25 -5.64 10.10 19.66
N LEU A 26 -6.97 10.21 19.60
CA LEU A 26 -7.66 11.03 18.60
C LEU A 26 -7.23 12.50 18.66
N GLN A 27 -7.05 13.06 19.85
CA GLN A 27 -6.51 14.41 20.02
C GLN A 27 -5.06 14.52 19.51
N SER A 28 -4.24 13.51 19.75
CA SER A 28 -2.84 13.49 19.28
C SER A 28 -2.72 13.47 17.75
N VAL A 29 -3.66 12.79 17.06
CA VAL A 29 -3.67 12.71 15.59
C VAL A 29 -4.47 13.86 14.95
N ALA A 30 -5.38 14.49 15.70
CA ALA A 30 -6.17 15.64 15.26
C ALA A 30 -5.26 16.86 15.07
N GLY A 31 -4.94 17.16 13.81
CA GLY A 31 -4.06 18.27 13.44
C GLY A 31 -2.73 17.85 12.84
N THR A 32 -2.45 16.55 12.77
CA THR A 32 -1.32 16.04 11.98
C THR A 32 -1.53 16.33 10.50
N ASP A 33 -0.45 16.53 9.75
CA ASP A 33 -0.47 16.69 8.28
C ASP A 33 -0.56 15.31 7.57
N ASN A 34 -0.73 14.21 8.31
CA ASN A 34 -0.85 12.86 7.76
C ASN A 34 -2.21 12.69 7.05
N VAL A 35 -2.18 12.50 5.73
CA VAL A 35 -3.40 12.39 4.91
C VAL A 35 -4.24 11.16 5.26
N GLY A 36 -3.60 10.05 5.64
CA GLY A 36 -4.27 8.81 6.05
C GLY A 36 -5.10 9.00 7.31
N TYR A 37 -4.49 9.51 8.38
CA TYR A 37 -5.22 9.80 9.63
C TYR A 37 -6.36 10.79 9.41
N ASN A 38 -6.11 11.89 8.69
CA ASN A 38 -7.15 12.87 8.38
C ASN A 38 -8.32 12.27 7.58
N TRP A 39 -8.06 11.31 6.68
CA TRP A 39 -9.13 10.62 5.96
C TRP A 39 -10.00 9.77 6.88
N PHE A 40 -9.42 8.96 7.74
CA PHE A 40 -10.17 8.12 8.67
C PHE A 40 -10.91 8.96 9.72
N LEU A 41 -10.30 10.04 10.21
CA LEU A 41 -10.97 11.00 11.10
C LEU A 41 -12.25 11.57 10.46
N GLU A 42 -12.16 12.06 9.22
CA GLU A 42 -13.32 12.60 8.48
C GLU A 42 -14.38 11.51 8.22
N LYS A 43 -13.96 10.30 7.82
CA LYS A 43 -14.86 9.16 7.57
C LYS A 43 -15.69 8.79 8.80
N TYR A 44 -15.10 8.89 9.99
CA TYR A 44 -15.75 8.55 11.26
C TYR A 44 -16.36 9.75 12.00
N GLY A 45 -16.49 10.90 11.34
CA GLY A 45 -17.22 12.06 11.86
C GLY A 45 -16.42 12.98 12.80
N TYR A 46 -15.10 12.79 12.90
CA TYR A 46 -14.25 13.67 13.69
C TYR A 46 -13.93 14.97 12.94
N PRO A 47 -13.79 16.11 13.66
CA PRO A 47 -13.50 17.39 13.02
C PRO A 47 -12.10 17.40 12.41
N VAL A 48 -12.02 17.79 11.14
CA VAL A 48 -10.75 17.95 10.41
C VAL A 48 -10.67 19.38 9.90
N SER A 49 -9.52 20.03 10.11
CA SER A 49 -9.28 21.41 9.70
C SER A 49 -9.42 21.59 8.18
N PHE A 50 -9.82 22.78 7.74
CA PHE A 50 -9.91 23.08 6.31
C PHE A 50 -8.56 22.88 5.59
N LYS A 51 -7.44 23.24 6.22
CA LYS A 51 -6.08 22.97 5.73
C LYS A 51 -5.90 21.48 5.42
N ASN A 52 -6.21 20.60 6.38
CA ASN A 52 -6.00 19.15 6.24
C ASN A 52 -6.94 18.55 5.18
N LYS A 53 -8.16 19.07 5.05
CA LYS A 53 -9.05 18.71 3.94
C LYS A 53 -8.43 19.07 2.59
N MET A 54 -7.85 20.26 2.45
CA MET A 54 -7.19 20.67 1.20
C MET A 54 -5.92 19.86 0.91
N LEU A 55 -5.13 19.52 1.93
CA LEU A 55 -3.96 18.64 1.78
C LEU A 55 -4.32 17.28 1.18
N ARG A 56 -5.50 16.74 1.51
CA ARG A 56 -6.00 15.49 0.92
C ARG A 56 -6.27 15.63 -0.59
N TYR A 57 -6.96 16.67 -1.01
CA TYR A 57 -7.17 16.93 -2.44
C TYR A 57 -5.85 17.11 -3.18
N TRP A 58 -4.91 17.85 -2.57
CA TRP A 58 -3.57 18.05 -3.11
C TRP A 58 -2.78 16.75 -3.24
N HIS A 59 -2.91 15.85 -2.27
CA HIS A 59 -2.30 14.52 -2.32
C HIS A 59 -2.80 13.74 -3.54
N VAL A 60 -4.12 13.72 -3.77
CA VAL A 60 -4.73 13.03 -4.92
C VAL A 60 -4.30 13.65 -6.25
N ILE A 61 -4.26 14.99 -6.32
CA ILE A 61 -3.78 15.70 -7.52
C ILE A 61 -2.36 15.25 -7.88
N LYS A 62 -1.47 15.14 -6.90
CA LYS A 62 -0.07 14.74 -7.13
C LYS A 62 0.13 13.24 -7.32
N PHE A 63 -0.78 12.42 -6.80
CA PHE A 63 -0.67 10.97 -6.81
C PHE A 63 -0.56 10.45 -8.26
N TYR A 64 -1.60 10.60 -9.07
CA TYR A 64 -1.65 9.99 -10.41
C TYR A 64 -0.50 10.41 -11.36
N PRO A 65 -0.09 11.69 -11.44
CA PRO A 65 1.06 12.08 -12.26
C PRO A 65 2.40 11.55 -11.74
N LYS A 66 2.58 11.40 -10.43
CA LYS A 66 3.79 10.77 -9.86
C LYS A 66 3.83 9.28 -10.20
N GLU A 67 2.67 8.66 -10.10
CA GLU A 67 2.45 7.24 -10.23
C GLU A 67 2.60 6.72 -11.68
N ILE A 68 2.14 7.50 -12.67
CA ILE A 68 2.28 7.15 -14.11
C ILE A 68 3.74 7.15 -14.62
N VAL A 69 4.71 7.57 -13.81
CA VAL A 69 6.14 7.55 -14.15
C VAL A 69 6.85 6.35 -13.51
N LYS A 70 6.22 5.68 -12.53
CA LYS A 70 6.85 4.54 -11.85
C LYS A 70 6.83 3.29 -12.73
N LEU A 71 7.95 2.57 -12.73
CA LEU A 71 8.14 1.35 -13.53
C LEU A 71 7.14 0.26 -13.16
N ILE A 72 6.98 -0.03 -11.86
CA ILE A 72 6.12 -1.11 -11.33
C ILE A 72 4.63 -0.87 -11.63
N VAL A 73 4.27 0.38 -11.87
CA VAL A 73 2.87 0.81 -11.97
C VAL A 73 2.39 0.82 -13.41
N SER A 74 3.14 1.53 -14.25
CA SER A 74 2.69 1.94 -15.58
C SER A 74 3.71 1.56 -16.64
N GLY A 75 4.79 0.86 -16.26
CA GLY A 75 5.92 0.58 -17.13
C GLY A 75 6.86 1.77 -17.33
N GLY A 76 6.65 2.88 -16.61
CA GLY A 76 7.60 3.98 -16.49
C GLY A 76 7.75 4.87 -17.73
N PRO A 77 8.89 5.58 -17.87
CA PRO A 77 9.07 6.61 -18.91
C PRO A 77 8.89 6.11 -20.35
N LEU A 78 9.19 4.83 -20.62
CA LEU A 78 9.00 4.24 -21.95
C LEU A 78 7.53 4.20 -22.35
N ILE A 79 6.66 3.77 -21.45
CA ILE A 79 5.21 3.74 -21.69
C ILE A 79 4.66 5.16 -21.82
N LEU A 80 5.14 6.10 -21.01
CA LEU A 80 4.78 7.51 -21.13
C LEU A 80 5.15 8.08 -22.51
N LEU A 81 6.32 7.74 -23.05
CA LEU A 81 6.72 8.15 -24.39
C LEU A 81 5.75 7.64 -25.46
N PHE A 82 5.34 6.37 -25.38
CA PHE A 82 4.34 5.82 -26.31
C PHE A 82 2.98 6.48 -26.14
N LEU A 83 2.53 6.75 -24.91
CA LEU A 83 1.29 7.47 -24.66
C LEU A 83 1.32 8.86 -25.33
N ILE A 84 2.41 9.62 -25.16
CA ILE A 84 2.61 10.92 -25.80
C ILE A 84 2.59 10.78 -27.33
N ALA A 85 3.26 9.77 -27.87
CA ALA A 85 3.26 9.48 -29.30
C ALA A 85 1.85 9.18 -29.84
N GLY A 86 1.02 8.45 -29.08
CA GLY A 86 -0.39 8.20 -29.39
C GLY A 86 -1.22 9.48 -29.40
N LEU A 87 -1.06 10.34 -28.40
CA LEU A 87 -1.72 11.66 -28.36
C LEU A 87 -1.31 12.55 -29.53
N VAL A 88 -0.02 12.61 -29.86
CA VAL A 88 0.50 13.37 -31.01
C VAL A 88 -0.08 12.85 -32.32
N TYR A 89 -0.18 11.52 -32.48
CA TYR A 89 -0.82 10.91 -33.64
C TYR A 89 -2.30 11.35 -33.77
N LEU A 90 -3.07 11.24 -32.69
CA LEU A 90 -4.49 11.64 -32.68
C LEU A 90 -4.64 13.13 -33.00
N TYR A 91 -3.84 13.99 -32.37
CA TYR A 91 -3.87 15.43 -32.62
C TYR A 91 -3.65 15.77 -34.11
N ARG A 92 -2.70 15.07 -34.76
CA ARG A 92 -2.34 15.33 -36.16
C ARG A 92 -3.29 14.69 -37.18
N LYS A 93 -3.89 13.53 -36.86
CA LYS A 93 -4.63 12.72 -37.85
C LYS A 93 -6.13 12.57 -37.56
N ARG A 94 -6.55 12.71 -36.31
CA ARG A 94 -7.91 12.44 -35.81
C ARG A 94 -8.26 13.38 -34.64
N LYS A 95 -8.40 14.68 -34.91
CA LYS A 95 -8.65 15.72 -33.88
C LYS A 95 -9.89 15.45 -33.00
N SER A 96 -10.95 14.86 -33.56
CA SER A 96 -12.14 14.48 -32.78
C SER A 96 -11.84 13.41 -31.75
N LEU A 97 -11.10 12.37 -32.12
CA LEU A 97 -10.65 11.33 -31.20
C LEU A 97 -9.66 11.88 -30.17
N PHE A 98 -8.76 12.79 -30.57
CA PHE A 98 -7.90 13.48 -29.62
C PHE A 98 -8.70 14.21 -28.54
N ALA A 99 -9.72 14.99 -28.93
CA ALA A 99 -10.60 15.68 -28.00
C ALA A 99 -11.36 14.69 -27.09
N PHE A 100 -11.86 13.58 -27.65
CA PHE A 100 -12.50 12.52 -26.86
C PHE A 100 -11.57 11.95 -25.79
N PHE A 101 -10.34 11.55 -26.14
CA PHE A 101 -9.37 11.02 -25.18
C PHE A 101 -8.97 12.05 -24.12
N LEU A 102 -8.82 13.33 -24.49
CA LEU A 102 -8.55 14.39 -23.51
C LEU A 102 -9.70 14.58 -22.53
N ILE A 103 -10.93 14.70 -23.02
CA ILE A 103 -12.12 14.87 -22.17
C ILE A 103 -12.27 13.65 -21.26
N TRP A 104 -12.10 12.45 -21.81
CA TRP A 104 -12.17 11.21 -21.05
C TRP A 104 -11.17 11.18 -19.89
N GLY A 105 -9.90 11.53 -20.15
CA GLY A 105 -8.87 11.62 -19.11
C GLY A 105 -9.16 12.71 -18.06
N ILE A 106 -9.58 13.90 -18.49
CA ILE A 106 -9.88 15.03 -17.58
C ILE A 106 -11.06 14.70 -16.67
N VAL A 107 -12.14 14.13 -17.21
CA VAL A 107 -13.34 13.78 -16.44
C VAL A 107 -13.01 12.73 -15.38
N TRP A 108 -12.31 11.65 -15.73
CA TRP A 108 -11.91 10.65 -14.73
C TRP A 108 -10.98 11.22 -13.68
N TYR A 109 -9.99 12.02 -14.08
CA TYR A 109 -9.10 12.64 -13.13
C TYR A 109 -9.83 13.57 -12.15
N ALA A 110 -10.79 14.37 -12.64
CA ALA A 110 -11.65 15.20 -11.80
C ALA A 110 -12.54 14.36 -10.85
N LEU A 111 -13.06 13.22 -11.31
CA LEU A 111 -13.82 12.29 -10.48
C LEU A 111 -12.94 11.71 -9.36
N LEU A 112 -11.71 11.30 -9.65
CA LEU A 112 -10.81 10.74 -8.64
C LEU A 112 -10.43 11.76 -7.56
N ILE A 113 -10.19 13.02 -7.97
CA ILE A 113 -10.02 14.14 -7.05
C ILE A 113 -11.27 14.34 -6.19
N SER A 114 -12.45 14.29 -6.79
CA SER A 114 -13.74 14.49 -6.10
C SER A 114 -14.04 13.38 -5.09
N PHE A 115 -13.75 12.12 -5.45
CA PHE A 115 -13.83 10.98 -4.54
C PHE A 115 -12.68 10.92 -3.53
N LYS A 116 -11.72 11.85 -3.65
CA LYS A 116 -10.55 11.95 -2.80
C LYS A 116 -9.81 10.60 -2.71
N SER A 117 -9.75 9.91 -3.85
CA SER A 117 -9.22 8.56 -3.99
C SER A 117 -7.78 8.63 -4.47
N ALA A 118 -6.88 8.02 -3.71
CA ALA A 118 -5.47 7.84 -4.07
C ALA A 118 -5.13 6.35 -3.99
N ASN A 119 -5.95 5.52 -4.65
CA ASN A 119 -5.73 4.08 -4.74
C ASN A 119 -5.52 3.66 -6.20
N TRP A 120 -4.65 2.68 -6.37
CA TRP A 120 -4.32 1.96 -7.59
C TRP A 120 -5.50 1.19 -8.18
N ASP A 121 -6.38 0.64 -7.35
CA ASP A 121 -7.48 -0.18 -7.86
C ASP A 121 -8.49 0.63 -8.69
N HIS A 122 -8.57 1.93 -8.43
CA HIS A 122 -9.36 2.90 -9.22
C HIS A 122 -8.59 3.47 -10.42
N PHE A 123 -7.41 2.92 -10.71
CA PHE A 123 -6.61 3.26 -11.88
C PHE A 123 -7.07 2.49 -13.11
N LEU A 124 -7.91 1.45 -13.00
CA LEU A 124 -8.33 0.62 -14.14
C LEU A 124 -9.04 1.45 -15.23
N GLU A 125 -9.86 2.42 -14.82
CA GLU A 125 -10.61 3.31 -15.71
C GLU A 125 -9.71 4.28 -16.47
N ILE A 126 -8.58 4.68 -15.87
CA ILE A 126 -7.52 5.48 -16.53
C ILE A 126 -6.52 4.57 -17.27
N GLY A 127 -6.29 3.36 -16.76
CA GLY A 127 -5.36 2.38 -17.27
C GLY A 127 -5.74 1.92 -18.67
N PHE A 128 -7.05 1.81 -18.95
CA PHE A 128 -7.52 1.51 -20.28
C PHE A 128 -7.19 2.63 -21.29
N LEU A 129 -7.37 3.90 -20.91
CA LEU A 129 -6.97 5.05 -21.72
C LEU A 129 -5.47 5.05 -22.00
N ILE A 130 -4.66 4.81 -20.96
CA ILE A 130 -3.20 4.73 -21.05
C ILE A 130 -2.79 3.61 -22.02
N THR A 131 -3.40 2.43 -21.88
CA THR A 131 -3.11 1.25 -22.70
C THR A 131 -3.42 1.50 -24.18
N LEU A 132 -4.59 2.06 -24.49
CA LEU A 132 -4.98 2.37 -25.86
C LEU A 132 -4.04 3.39 -26.52
N LEU A 133 -3.73 4.49 -25.82
CA LEU A 133 -2.83 5.52 -26.34
C LEU A 133 -1.40 4.99 -26.52
N THR A 134 -0.92 4.17 -25.59
CA THR A 134 0.38 3.51 -25.65
C THR A 134 0.46 2.57 -26.86
N ALA A 135 -0.53 1.70 -27.05
CA ALA A 135 -0.59 0.78 -28.19
C ALA A 135 -0.62 1.54 -29.53
N LEU A 136 -1.41 2.62 -29.59
CA LEU A 136 -1.49 3.49 -30.76
C LEU A 136 -0.14 4.17 -31.05
N GLY A 137 0.52 4.71 -30.03
CA GLY A 137 1.82 5.37 -30.16
C GLY A 137 2.93 4.42 -30.59
N ALA A 138 3.01 3.23 -29.99
CA ALA A 138 3.96 2.19 -30.38
C ALA A 138 3.74 1.77 -31.85
N THR A 139 2.48 1.55 -32.24
CA THR A 139 2.12 1.19 -33.62
C THR A 139 2.44 2.32 -34.60
N TRP A 140 2.22 3.57 -34.21
CA TRP A 140 2.57 4.72 -35.02
C TRP A 140 4.09 4.84 -35.24
N LEU A 141 4.90 4.59 -34.21
CA LEU A 141 6.36 4.56 -34.32
C LEU A 141 6.85 3.44 -35.24
N ILE A 142 6.28 2.23 -35.14
CA ILE A 142 6.60 1.13 -36.05
C ILE A 142 6.27 1.51 -37.50
N ASN A 143 5.07 2.05 -37.73
CA ASN A 143 4.64 2.51 -39.05
C ASN A 143 5.52 3.65 -39.60
N PHE A 144 6.02 4.52 -38.74
CA PHE A 144 6.96 5.57 -39.12
C PHE A 144 8.27 4.96 -39.64
N ILE A 145 8.81 3.95 -38.97
CA ILE A 145 10.01 3.22 -39.42
C ILE A 145 9.75 2.49 -40.75
N LEU A 146 8.61 1.80 -40.88
CA LEU A 146 8.24 1.09 -42.11
C LEU A 146 8.15 2.01 -43.33
N ARG A 147 7.67 3.25 -43.14
CA ARG A 147 7.52 4.25 -44.21
C ARG A 147 8.77 5.09 -44.46
N SER A 148 9.84 4.91 -43.69
CA SER A 148 11.10 5.64 -43.87
C SER A 148 11.80 5.28 -45.18
N PHE A 149 12.76 6.10 -45.60
CA PHE A 149 13.61 5.84 -46.78
C PHE A 149 14.74 4.80 -46.53
N LEU A 150 14.73 4.12 -45.38
CA LEU A 150 15.73 3.09 -45.05
C LEU A 150 15.61 1.87 -45.98
N LYS A 151 16.72 1.11 -46.11
CA LYS A 151 16.68 -0.19 -46.79
C LYS A 151 15.79 -1.16 -46.03
N GLU A 152 15.11 -2.06 -46.75
CA GLU A 152 14.13 -2.99 -46.18
C GLU A 152 14.71 -3.85 -45.04
N ARG A 153 15.90 -4.44 -45.25
CA ARG A 153 16.61 -5.19 -44.20
C ARG A 153 16.87 -4.36 -42.94
N THR A 154 17.26 -3.10 -43.10
CA THR A 154 17.52 -2.18 -41.99
C THR A 154 16.25 -1.84 -41.22
N LYS A 155 15.11 -1.65 -41.89
CA LYS A 155 13.81 -1.40 -41.24
C LYS A 155 13.42 -2.55 -40.32
N TYR A 156 13.44 -3.78 -40.84
CA TYR A 156 13.06 -4.95 -40.05
C TYR A 156 14.05 -5.24 -38.93
N LEU A 157 15.35 -4.96 -39.13
CA LEU A 157 16.34 -5.06 -38.05
C LEU A 157 16.03 -4.08 -36.91
N ILE A 158 15.75 -2.80 -37.21
CA ILE A 158 15.40 -1.79 -36.20
C ILE A 158 14.11 -2.18 -35.47
N ILE A 159 13.08 -2.61 -36.20
CA ILE A 159 11.82 -3.07 -35.60
C ILE A 159 12.05 -4.29 -34.72
N GLY A 160 12.86 -5.26 -35.17
CA GLY A 160 13.21 -6.44 -34.40
C GLY A 160 13.92 -6.08 -33.09
N ILE A 161 14.93 -5.21 -33.16
CA ILE A 161 15.64 -4.71 -31.95
C ILE A 161 14.67 -3.98 -31.03
N PHE A 162 13.82 -3.10 -31.57
CA PHE A 162 12.82 -2.37 -30.79
C PHE A 162 11.86 -3.31 -30.06
N LEU A 163 11.33 -4.33 -30.73
CA LEU A 163 10.44 -5.32 -30.12
C LEU A 163 11.16 -6.16 -29.06
N LEU A 164 12.40 -6.57 -29.31
CA LEU A 164 13.22 -7.28 -28.31
C LEU A 164 13.50 -6.41 -27.09
N SER A 165 13.81 -5.12 -27.28
CA SER A 165 14.00 -4.17 -26.18
C SER A 165 12.71 -3.99 -25.37
N LEU A 166 11.55 -3.96 -26.03
CA LEU A 166 10.26 -3.85 -25.35
C LEU A 166 9.95 -5.11 -24.52
N ILE A 167 10.22 -6.30 -25.04
CA ILE A 167 10.10 -7.55 -24.28
C ILE A 167 11.03 -7.53 -23.07
N GLY A 168 12.31 -7.16 -23.26
CA GLY A 168 13.28 -7.03 -22.18
C GLY A 168 12.85 -6.03 -21.10
N HIS A 169 12.24 -4.91 -21.50
CA HIS A 169 11.67 -3.92 -20.59
C HIS A 169 10.55 -4.50 -19.73
N PHE A 170 9.62 -5.26 -20.32
CA PHE A 170 8.54 -5.90 -19.56
C PHE A 170 9.06 -6.96 -18.59
N VAL A 171 10.07 -7.75 -18.99
CA VAL A 171 10.74 -8.70 -18.08
C VAL A 171 11.38 -7.97 -16.89
N LEU A 172 12.04 -6.84 -17.15
CA LEU A 172 12.65 -6.04 -16.10
C LEU A 172 11.60 -5.42 -15.16
N ALA A 173 10.51 -4.88 -15.71
CA ALA A 173 9.42 -4.32 -14.93
C ALA A 173 8.78 -5.38 -14.03
N ASN A 174 8.50 -6.57 -14.57
CA ASN A 174 7.96 -7.69 -13.80
C ASN A 174 8.92 -8.17 -12.71
N LYS A 175 10.23 -8.25 -13.00
CA LYS A 175 11.23 -8.60 -12.01
C LYS A 175 11.21 -7.61 -10.84
N TRP A 176 11.13 -6.32 -11.12
CA TRP A 176 11.07 -5.29 -10.07
C TRP A 176 9.76 -5.33 -9.27
N MET A 177 8.64 -5.58 -9.95
CA MET A 177 7.36 -5.77 -9.29
C MET A 177 7.41 -6.95 -8.30
N LEU A 178 7.91 -8.11 -8.76
CA LEU A 178 8.09 -9.28 -7.91
C LEU A 178 9.08 -9.01 -6.77
N HIS A 179 10.19 -8.33 -7.05
CA HIS A 179 11.17 -7.99 -6.02
C HIS A 179 10.57 -7.12 -4.92
N GLU A 180 9.78 -6.10 -5.28
CA GLU A 180 9.08 -5.26 -4.32
C GLU A 180 8.08 -6.08 -3.50
N GLU A 181 7.31 -6.95 -4.14
CA GLU A 181 6.35 -7.83 -3.48
C GLU A 181 7.02 -8.80 -2.51
N TYR A 182 8.17 -9.39 -2.87
CA TYR A 182 8.93 -10.25 -1.97
C TYR A 182 9.62 -9.48 -0.83
N ASN A 183 10.17 -8.29 -1.10
CA ASN A 183 10.85 -7.49 -0.08
C ASN A 183 9.87 -6.89 0.96
N THR A 184 8.66 -6.57 0.53
CA THR A 184 7.62 -6.00 1.41
C THR A 184 6.75 -7.09 2.05
N SER A 185 6.88 -8.34 1.59
CA SER A 185 6.16 -9.48 2.15
C SER A 185 6.69 -9.85 3.53
N GLN A 186 5.76 -9.98 4.48
CA GLN A 186 6.03 -10.48 5.83
C GLN A 186 5.81 -12.00 5.96
N ILE A 187 5.61 -12.72 4.85
CA ILE A 187 5.28 -14.16 4.88
C ILE A 187 6.38 -14.99 5.57
N ALA A 188 7.66 -14.66 5.34
CA ALA A 188 8.77 -15.38 5.98
C ALA A 188 8.71 -15.25 7.50
N LEU A 189 8.55 -14.02 8.00
CA LEU A 189 8.37 -13.70 9.41
C LEU A 189 7.17 -14.44 10.01
N PHE A 190 6.03 -14.45 9.32
CA PHE A 190 4.84 -15.17 9.81
C PHE A 190 5.07 -16.67 9.89
N ARG A 191 5.78 -17.27 8.94
CA ARG A 191 6.09 -18.71 8.98
C ARG A 191 7.01 -19.07 10.14
N GLU A 192 7.99 -18.21 10.42
CA GLU A 192 8.90 -18.37 11.56
C GLU A 192 8.13 -18.29 12.88
N MET A 193 7.36 -17.21 13.09
CA MET A 193 6.52 -17.05 14.28
C MET A 193 5.52 -18.20 14.45
N ALA A 194 4.89 -18.65 13.36
CA ALA A 194 3.98 -19.80 13.39
C ALA A 194 4.71 -21.08 13.80
N GLY A 195 5.95 -21.27 13.34
CA GLY A 195 6.83 -22.37 13.75
C GLY A 195 7.08 -22.35 15.26
N THR A 196 7.50 -21.21 15.80
CA THR A 196 7.76 -21.03 17.24
C THR A 196 6.51 -21.28 18.09
N ILE A 197 5.37 -20.75 17.68
CA ILE A 197 4.08 -20.96 18.37
C ILE A 197 3.70 -22.44 18.36
N ASN A 198 3.79 -23.11 17.22
CA ASN A 198 3.41 -24.52 17.08
C ASN A 198 4.36 -25.47 17.84
N GLN A 199 5.65 -25.13 17.94
CA GLN A 199 6.64 -25.90 18.71
C GLN A 199 6.46 -25.76 20.22
N ASN A 200 5.95 -24.63 20.70
CA ASN A 200 5.72 -24.39 22.12
C ASN A 200 4.44 -25.06 22.67
N HIS A 201 3.65 -25.73 21.82
CA HIS A 201 2.45 -26.49 22.20
C HIS A 201 1.48 -25.72 23.12
N LEU A 202 1.20 -24.48 22.77
CA LEU A 202 0.30 -23.60 23.52
C LEU A 202 -1.13 -24.16 23.59
N ASP A 203 -1.84 -23.82 24.67
CA ASP A 203 -3.25 -24.15 24.82
C ASP A 203 -4.12 -23.20 23.99
N LYS A 204 -4.70 -23.71 22.90
CA LYS A 204 -5.54 -22.94 21.98
C LYS A 204 -6.74 -22.25 22.61
N GLN A 205 -7.20 -22.70 23.78
CA GLN A 205 -8.37 -22.12 24.45
C GLN A 205 -7.98 -21.04 25.47
N ASN A 206 -6.81 -21.16 26.08
CA ASN A 206 -6.43 -20.36 27.24
C ASN A 206 -5.23 -19.45 26.98
N ASP A 207 -4.37 -19.78 26.02
CA ASP A 207 -3.22 -18.95 25.70
C ASP A 207 -3.57 -17.86 24.70
N VAL A 208 -3.18 -16.64 25.07
CA VAL A 208 -3.26 -15.45 24.23
C VAL A 208 -1.86 -14.87 24.10
N VAL A 209 -1.41 -14.67 22.86
CA VAL A 209 -0.06 -14.22 22.58
C VAL A 209 -0.09 -12.77 22.11
N ALA A 210 0.63 -11.91 22.81
CA ALA A 210 0.89 -10.55 22.34
C ALA A 210 2.02 -10.56 21.30
N ILE A 211 1.79 -9.87 20.19
CA ILE A 211 2.73 -9.78 19.06
C ILE A 211 3.00 -8.32 18.67
N ASP A 212 4.15 -8.07 18.06
CA ASP A 212 4.55 -6.74 17.56
C ASP A 212 4.40 -6.57 16.03
N VAL A 213 3.84 -7.58 15.37
CA VAL A 213 3.60 -7.56 13.94
C VAL A 213 2.14 -7.18 13.66
N HIS A 214 1.95 -6.07 12.93
CA HIS A 214 0.63 -5.49 12.70
C HIS A 214 -0.32 -6.48 11.99
N PRO A 215 -1.58 -6.63 12.45
CA PRO A 215 -2.53 -7.66 12.03
C PRO A 215 -3.14 -7.42 10.64
N THR A 216 -2.61 -6.46 9.87
CA THR A 216 -2.98 -6.26 8.46
C THR A 216 -2.74 -7.52 7.61
N PHE A 217 -2.02 -8.50 8.14
CA PHE A 217 -2.00 -9.85 7.63
C PHE A 217 -2.63 -10.81 8.66
N GLN A 218 -3.90 -11.12 8.46
CA GLN A 218 -4.66 -12.16 9.18
C GLN A 218 -4.05 -13.59 9.04
N GLY A 219 -2.87 -13.71 8.44
CA GLY A 219 -2.22 -14.98 8.11
C GLY A 219 -1.72 -15.75 9.33
N LEU A 220 -1.27 -15.08 10.40
CA LEU A 220 -0.64 -15.80 11.52
C LEU A 220 -1.65 -16.65 12.30
N ASN A 221 -2.84 -16.13 12.60
CA ASN A 221 -3.94 -16.89 13.22
C ASN A 221 -4.33 -18.11 12.36
N TYR A 222 -4.30 -17.96 11.03
CA TYR A 222 -4.61 -19.04 10.09
C TYR A 222 -3.62 -20.21 10.18
N TYR A 223 -2.38 -19.98 10.62
CA TYR A 223 -1.34 -21.02 10.72
C TYR A 223 -1.23 -21.67 12.10
N THR A 224 -1.84 -21.12 13.15
CA THR A 224 -1.60 -21.55 14.54
C THR A 224 -2.87 -21.90 15.32
N ASP A 225 -4.05 -21.41 14.92
CA ASP A 225 -5.29 -21.46 15.71
C ASP A 225 -5.16 -20.87 17.13
N ILE A 226 -4.19 -19.96 17.35
CA ILE A 226 -3.96 -19.28 18.62
C ILE A 226 -4.56 -17.88 18.58
N SER A 227 -5.08 -17.41 19.70
CA SER A 227 -5.54 -16.03 19.85
C SER A 227 -4.33 -15.10 19.92
N LEU A 228 -4.17 -14.25 18.89
CA LEU A 228 -3.10 -13.26 18.83
C LEU A 228 -3.65 -11.85 18.99
N ILE A 229 -2.95 -11.04 19.78
CA ILE A 229 -3.28 -9.63 19.99
C ILE A 229 -2.06 -8.80 19.64
N TYR A 230 -2.24 -7.89 18.71
CA TYR A 230 -1.17 -6.97 18.35
C TYR A 230 -1.06 -5.84 19.36
N PHE A 231 0.16 -5.53 19.80
CA PHE A 231 0.48 -4.33 20.53
C PHE A 231 1.56 -3.55 19.78
N ASN A 232 1.34 -2.25 19.57
CA ASN A 232 2.37 -1.43 18.97
C ASN A 232 3.55 -1.30 19.96
N PRO A 233 4.81 -1.47 19.51
CA PRO A 233 5.98 -1.31 20.39
C PRO A 233 6.01 0.03 21.13
N ALA A 234 5.54 1.11 20.51
CA ALA A 234 5.46 2.42 21.16
C ALA A 234 4.45 2.43 22.31
N THR A 235 3.33 1.72 22.17
CA THR A 235 2.34 1.54 23.22
C THR A 235 2.90 0.72 24.37
N ILE A 236 3.59 -0.39 24.07
CA ILE A 236 4.26 -1.21 25.10
C ILE A 236 5.25 -0.36 25.90
N ARG A 237 6.15 0.38 25.22
CA ARG A 237 7.13 1.25 25.90
C ARG A 237 6.46 2.26 26.82
N LYS A 238 5.41 2.93 26.34
CA LYS A 238 4.63 3.85 27.17
C LYS A 238 4.02 3.16 28.40
N LEU A 239 3.46 1.96 28.23
CA LEU A 239 2.85 1.21 29.33
C LEU A 239 3.87 0.68 30.33
N LEU A 240 5.07 0.33 29.88
CA LEU A 240 6.21 -0.02 30.73
C LEU A 240 6.60 1.18 31.60
N ASP A 241 6.79 2.34 30.98
CA ASP A 241 7.16 3.60 31.65
C ASP A 241 6.11 4.03 32.69
N GLN A 242 4.83 3.79 32.38
CA GLN A 242 3.70 4.10 33.26
C GLN A 242 3.43 3.04 34.33
N ASN A 243 4.19 1.93 34.36
CA ASN A 243 3.92 0.76 35.20
C ASN A 243 2.50 0.19 35.05
N ASN A 244 1.92 0.27 33.86
CA ASN A 244 0.55 -0.17 33.57
C ASN A 244 0.48 -1.36 32.61
N LEU A 245 1.62 -1.89 32.14
CA LEU A 245 1.64 -2.98 31.17
C LEU A 245 0.98 -4.26 31.70
N SER A 246 1.25 -4.65 32.94
CA SER A 246 0.65 -5.86 33.54
C SER A 246 -0.87 -5.80 33.57
N TRP A 247 -1.44 -4.63 33.91
CA TRP A 247 -2.88 -4.43 33.88
C TRP A 247 -3.43 -4.51 32.46
N ALA A 248 -2.77 -3.88 31.49
CA ALA A 248 -3.19 -3.94 30.09
C ALA A 248 -3.20 -5.39 29.58
N PHE A 249 -2.15 -6.16 29.88
CA PHE A 249 -2.08 -7.58 29.53
C PHE A 249 -3.17 -8.41 30.19
N GLU A 250 -3.51 -8.14 31.45
CA GLU A 250 -4.63 -8.79 32.14
C GLU A 250 -5.97 -8.50 31.44
N GLN A 251 -6.23 -7.26 31.03
CA GLN A 251 -7.47 -6.91 30.32
C GLN A 251 -7.65 -7.66 28.99
N PHE A 252 -6.54 -7.99 28.33
CA PHE A 252 -6.52 -8.72 27.07
C PHE A 252 -6.25 -10.22 27.24
N GLY A 253 -6.11 -10.71 28.48
CA GLY A 253 -5.83 -12.12 28.78
C GLY A 253 -4.48 -12.62 28.26
N VAL A 254 -3.51 -11.73 28.03
CA VAL A 254 -2.19 -12.09 27.46
C VAL A 254 -1.45 -13.03 28.42
N THR A 255 -1.06 -14.20 27.92
CA THR A 255 -0.29 -15.21 28.69
C THR A 255 1.13 -15.39 28.18
N LYS A 256 1.43 -14.95 26.94
CA LYS A 256 2.72 -15.08 26.25
C LYS A 256 3.02 -13.86 25.38
N ILE A 257 4.29 -13.66 25.04
CA ILE A 257 4.75 -12.63 24.07
C ILE A 257 5.66 -13.26 23.00
N ILE A 258 5.70 -12.67 21.81
CA ILE A 258 6.64 -13.02 20.73
C ILE A 258 6.82 -11.84 19.76
N GLY A 259 8.00 -11.74 19.14
CA GLY A 259 8.29 -10.82 18.03
C GLY A 259 8.93 -9.49 18.43
N PHE A 260 8.79 -9.07 19.69
CA PHE A 260 9.41 -7.84 20.20
C PHE A 260 10.94 -7.91 20.20
N ASP A 261 11.60 -6.76 20.06
CA ASP A 261 13.06 -6.64 20.14
C ASP A 261 13.60 -7.14 21.49
N ASP A 262 14.79 -7.76 21.51
CA ASP A 262 15.37 -8.42 22.69
C ASP A 262 15.32 -7.54 23.95
N ASN A 263 15.69 -6.26 23.82
CA ASN A 263 15.67 -5.32 24.95
C ASN A 263 14.24 -5.10 25.49
N LEU A 264 13.27 -4.95 24.58
CA LEU A 264 11.86 -4.78 24.94
C LEU A 264 11.28 -6.06 25.55
N THR A 265 11.63 -7.22 25.00
CA THR A 265 11.26 -8.54 25.52
C THR A 265 11.73 -8.72 26.96
N GLU A 266 13.01 -8.46 27.24
CA GLU A 266 13.56 -8.53 28.60
C GLU A 266 12.80 -7.62 29.58
N GLU A 267 12.48 -6.40 29.14
CA GLU A 267 11.77 -5.43 29.97
C GLU A 267 10.32 -5.84 30.26
N ILE A 268 9.61 -6.35 29.25
CA ILE A 268 8.26 -6.91 29.40
C ILE A 268 8.29 -8.06 30.40
N VAL A 269 9.18 -9.04 30.21
CA VAL A 269 9.29 -10.23 31.08
C VAL A 269 9.59 -9.80 32.51
N ARG A 270 10.52 -8.85 32.71
CA ARG A 270 10.91 -8.34 34.02
C ARG A 270 9.74 -7.68 34.78
N GLN A 271 8.92 -6.89 34.12
CA GLN A 271 7.84 -6.14 34.78
C GLN A 271 6.55 -6.97 34.94
N THR A 272 6.25 -7.83 33.95
CA THR A 272 4.96 -8.55 33.89
C THR A 272 5.05 -10.00 34.34
N GLY A 273 6.24 -10.61 34.30
CA GLY A 273 6.44 -12.04 34.54
C GLY A 273 5.90 -12.94 33.42
N ILE A 274 5.43 -12.38 32.31
CA ILE A 274 4.94 -13.15 31.17
C ILE A 274 6.09 -13.88 30.48
N LYS A 275 5.83 -15.10 30.01
CA LYS A 275 6.82 -15.91 29.30
C LYS A 275 6.97 -15.43 27.84
N SER A 276 8.22 -15.17 27.44
CA SER A 276 8.59 -15.01 26.02
C SER A 276 8.64 -16.36 25.30
N LEU A 277 8.15 -16.39 24.05
CA LEU A 277 8.28 -17.52 23.14
C LEU A 277 9.49 -17.27 22.26
N GLU A 278 10.66 -17.70 22.72
CA GLU A 278 11.90 -17.81 21.94
C GLU A 278 12.10 -19.26 21.49
#